data_AF-A0A1Z9TIT5-F1
#
_entry.id   AF-A0A1Z9TIT5-F1
#
_cell.length_a   1.000
_cell.length_b   1.000
_cell.length_c   1.000
_cell.angle_alpha   90.00
_cell.angle_beta   90.00
_cell.angle_gamma   90.00
#
_symmetry.space_group_name_H-M   'P 1'
#
loop_
_entity.id
_entity.type
_entity.pdbx_description
1 polymer ?
#
loop_
_entity_poly.entity_id
_entity_poly.type
_entity_poly.pdbx_seq_one_letter_code
_entity_poly.pdbx_strand_id
1 'polypeptide(L)'
;MIYFDWKKILEASNGNVANIITIMRIITFKITPKNYYDKTFKFYEKNFHGSSFLVNAKDLLEKGRAFSDKEVAEYVGVASFRNPYEYVKTKDTTLDLIFCQVSEDIITKNRLLDIRDGKIHFKYEETL
;
A
#
# COMPACT_ATOMS: atom_id res chain seq x y z
N MET A 1 2.52 0.07 -11.70
CA MET A 1 1.32 0.29 -10.87
C MET A 1 0.58 -1.01 -10.63
N ILE A 2 0.04 -1.19 -9.43
CA ILE A 2 -0.91 -2.25 -9.09
C ILE A 2 -2.22 -1.63 -8.61
N TYR A 3 -3.30 -2.41 -8.74
CA TYR A 3 -4.61 -2.09 -8.20
C TYR A 3 -5.00 -3.12 -7.14
N PHE A 4 -5.59 -2.66 -6.05
CA PHE A 4 -5.97 -3.51 -4.93
C PHE A 4 -7.21 -2.97 -4.19
N ASP A 5 -7.78 -3.82 -3.35
CA ASP A 5 -8.90 -3.50 -2.47
C ASP A 5 -8.40 -3.48 -1.02
N TRP A 6 -8.17 -2.28 -0.48
CA TRP A 6 -7.64 -2.11 0.88
C TRP A 6 -8.55 -2.73 1.94
N LYS A 7 -9.87 -2.64 1.77
CA LYS A 7 -10.84 -3.19 2.72
C LYS A 7 -10.72 -4.72 2.77
N LYS A 8 -10.69 -5.39 1.63
CA LYS A 8 -10.49 -6.86 1.57
C LYS A 8 -9.16 -7.28 2.18
N ILE A 9 -8.10 -6.50 1.98
CA ILE A 9 -6.78 -6.78 2.57
C ILE A 9 -6.83 -6.67 4.09
N LEU A 10 -7.46 -5.63 4.63
CA LEU A 10 -7.62 -5.47 6.07
C LEU A 10 -8.44 -6.60 6.68
N GLU A 11 -9.57 -6.97 6.05
CA GLU A 11 -10.42 -8.08 6.49
C GLU A 11 -9.66 -9.42 6.46
N ALA A 12 -8.98 -9.73 5.36
CA ALA A 12 -8.24 -10.98 5.22
C ALA A 12 -7.02 -11.08 6.14
N SER A 13 -6.37 -9.95 6.42
CA SER A 13 -5.18 -9.89 7.28
C SER A 13 -5.53 -9.79 8.77
N ASN A 14 -6.77 -9.42 9.10
CA ASN A 14 -7.23 -9.05 10.44
C ASN A 14 -6.37 -7.92 11.05
N GLY A 15 -5.94 -6.96 10.21
CA GLY A 15 -5.03 -5.88 10.58
C GLY A 15 -3.59 -6.30 10.87
N ASN A 16 -3.23 -7.58 10.74
CA ASN A 16 -1.88 -8.05 11.01
C ASN A 16 -0.90 -7.57 9.93
N VAL A 17 0.12 -6.81 10.35
CA VAL A 17 1.12 -6.20 9.46
C VAL A 17 1.82 -7.23 8.57
N ALA A 18 2.31 -8.34 9.11
CA ALA A 18 3.03 -9.36 8.33
C ALA A 18 2.12 -10.00 7.25
N ASN A 19 0.83 -10.16 7.55
CA ASN A 19 -0.17 -10.64 6.60
C ASN A 19 -0.44 -9.61 5.50
N ILE A 20 -0.58 -8.32 5.84
CA ILE A 20 -0.72 -7.23 4.86
C ILE A 20 0.47 -7.26 3.89
N ILE A 21 1.69 -7.28 4.42
CA ILE A 21 2.91 -7.36 3.57
C ILE A 21 2.90 -8.62 2.71
N THR A 22 2.51 -9.77 3.26
CA THR A 22 2.41 -11.01 2.47
C THR A 22 1.44 -10.88 1.31
N ILE A 23 0.24 -10.33 1.54
CA ILE A 23 -0.77 -10.10 0.49
C ILE A 23 -0.24 -9.11 -0.56
N MET A 24 0.34 -7.99 -0.13
CA MET A 24 0.91 -6.99 -1.05
C MET A 24 2.01 -7.59 -1.93
N ARG A 25 2.84 -8.50 -1.40
CA ARG A 25 3.84 -9.22 -2.19
C ARG A 25 3.23 -10.20 -3.18
N ILE A 26 2.18 -10.93 -2.79
CA ILE A 26 1.47 -11.84 -3.71
C ILE A 26 0.95 -11.06 -4.91
N ILE A 27 0.25 -9.93 -4.68
CA ILE A 27 -0.33 -9.11 -5.76
C ILE A 27 0.77 -8.48 -6.63
N THR A 28 1.85 -7.99 -6.01
CA THR A 28 2.92 -7.26 -6.72
C THR A 28 3.82 -8.17 -7.55
N PHE A 29 4.23 -9.31 -6.98
CA PHE A 29 5.21 -10.22 -7.58
C PHE A 29 4.59 -11.47 -8.17
N LYS A 30 3.24 -11.60 -8.14
CA LYS A 30 2.50 -12.77 -8.61
C LYS A 30 3.02 -14.07 -7.96
N ILE A 31 3.25 -14.02 -6.64
CA ILE A 31 3.83 -15.15 -5.90
C ILE A 31 2.84 -16.31 -5.87
N THR A 32 3.31 -17.50 -6.24
CA THR A 32 2.60 -18.76 -6.09
C THR A 32 3.12 -19.51 -4.86
N PRO A 33 2.24 -20.12 -4.04
CA PRO A 33 2.65 -20.90 -2.89
C PRO A 33 3.38 -22.16 -3.34
N LYS A 34 4.46 -22.52 -2.63
CA LYS A 34 5.21 -23.75 -2.95
C LYS A 34 4.45 -25.02 -2.58
N ASN A 35 3.64 -24.95 -1.52
CA ASN A 35 2.79 -26.02 -1.00
C ASN A 35 1.79 -25.43 0.01
N TYR A 36 0.94 -26.26 0.59
CA TYR A 36 -0.10 -25.85 1.54
C TYR A 36 0.42 -25.29 2.87
N TYR A 37 1.67 -25.57 3.23
CA TYR A 37 2.32 -25.01 4.42
C TYR A 37 2.93 -23.62 4.18
N ASP A 38 3.01 -23.18 2.92
CA ASP A 38 3.51 -21.85 2.59
C ASP A 38 2.58 -20.79 3.19
N LYS A 39 3.14 -19.81 3.91
CA LYS A 39 2.37 -18.70 4.50
C LYS A 39 1.57 -17.90 3.46
N THR A 40 1.94 -17.95 2.19
CA THR A 40 1.22 -17.31 1.08
C THR A 40 -0.03 -18.09 0.67
N PHE A 41 -0.08 -19.40 0.93
CA PHE A 41 -1.17 -20.29 0.51
C PHE A 41 -2.54 -19.78 0.99
N LYS A 42 -2.63 -19.36 2.26
CA LYS A 42 -3.86 -18.84 2.88
C LYS A 42 -4.47 -17.60 2.20
N PHE A 43 -3.70 -16.91 1.35
CA PHE A 43 -4.12 -15.72 0.62
C PHE A 43 -4.12 -15.90 -0.89
N TYR A 44 -3.51 -16.97 -1.40
CA TYR A 44 -3.25 -17.15 -2.82
C TYR A 44 -4.53 -17.23 -3.66
N GLU A 45 -5.55 -17.93 -3.17
CA GLU A 45 -6.82 -18.10 -3.89
C GLU A 45 -7.78 -16.91 -3.72
N LYS A 46 -7.41 -15.91 -2.92
CA LYS A 46 -8.26 -14.74 -2.66
C LYS A 46 -8.06 -13.67 -3.73
N ASN A 47 -9.16 -13.06 -4.17
CA ASN A 47 -9.12 -11.92 -5.08
C ASN A 47 -9.05 -10.59 -4.30
N PHE A 48 -7.92 -9.90 -4.43
CA PHE A 48 -7.68 -8.60 -3.80
C PHE A 48 -7.72 -7.42 -4.79
N HIS A 49 -8.27 -7.60 -5.99
CA HIS A 49 -8.42 -6.51 -6.95
C HIS A 49 -9.48 -5.48 -6.48
N GLY A 50 -9.20 -4.20 -6.72
CA GLY A 50 -10.02 -3.05 -6.32
C GLY A 50 -9.55 -1.74 -6.94
N SER A 51 -10.03 -0.61 -6.43
CA SER A 51 -9.74 0.73 -6.99
C SER A 51 -8.57 1.46 -6.33
N SER A 52 -8.09 1.01 -5.16
CA SER A 52 -6.88 1.54 -4.54
C SER A 52 -5.67 1.20 -5.39
N PHE A 53 -4.63 2.04 -5.37
CA PHE A 53 -3.48 1.84 -6.24
C PHE A 53 -2.16 2.25 -5.59
N LEU A 54 -1.09 1.63 -6.10
CA LEU A 54 0.30 2.00 -5.82
C LEU A 54 1.02 2.09 -7.16
N VAL A 55 1.62 3.25 -7.45
CA VAL A 55 2.31 3.45 -8.73
C VAL A 55 3.59 2.60 -8.80
N ASN A 56 4.38 2.59 -7.72
CA ASN A 56 5.67 1.90 -7.64
C ASN A 56 5.74 0.86 -6.50
N ALA A 57 4.79 -0.08 -6.48
CA ALA A 57 4.71 -1.11 -5.44
C ALA A 57 5.95 -2.02 -5.34
N LYS A 58 6.65 -2.27 -6.46
CA LYS A 58 7.85 -3.11 -6.48
C LYS A 58 8.97 -2.48 -5.64
N ASP A 59 9.32 -1.22 -5.92
CA ASP A 59 10.36 -0.52 -5.16
C ASP A 59 9.96 -0.37 -3.69
N LEU A 60 8.70 -0.04 -3.40
CA LEU A 60 8.20 0.00 -2.02
C LEU A 60 8.44 -1.34 -1.29
N LEU A 61 8.15 -2.47 -1.92
CA LEU A 61 8.26 -3.79 -1.27
C LEU A 61 9.66 -4.41 -1.31
N GLU A 62 10.58 -3.89 -2.13
CA GLU A 62 11.97 -4.33 -2.21
C GLU A 62 12.89 -3.44 -1.39
N LYS A 63 12.85 -2.12 -1.64
CA LYS A 63 13.69 -1.11 -0.99
C LYS A 63 13.07 -0.65 0.33
N GLY A 64 11.74 -0.63 0.44
CA GLY A 64 11.05 -0.29 1.68
C GLY A 64 11.31 -1.27 2.83
N ARG A 65 11.91 -2.44 2.56
CA ARG A 65 12.41 -3.35 3.61
C ARG A 65 13.50 -2.76 4.50
N ALA A 66 14.13 -1.67 4.09
CA ALA A 66 15.03 -0.89 4.96
C ALA A 66 14.26 -0.15 6.07
N PHE A 67 12.94 -0.06 5.96
CA PHE A 67 12.01 0.50 6.94
C PHE A 67 11.21 -0.62 7.59
N SER A 68 10.35 -0.30 8.56
CA SER A 68 9.54 -1.32 9.21
C SER A 68 8.39 -1.79 8.30
N ASP A 69 8.03 -3.08 8.40
CA ASP A 69 6.83 -3.62 7.73
C ASP A 69 5.57 -2.82 8.13
N LYS A 70 5.54 -2.26 9.35
CA LYS A 70 4.47 -1.38 9.83
C LYS A 70 4.38 -0.12 8.99
N GLU A 71 5.51 0.57 8.78
CA GLU A 71 5.53 1.79 7.96
C GLU A 71 5.11 1.50 6.52
N VAL A 72 5.52 0.36 5.95
CA VAL A 72 5.09 -0.04 4.60
C VAL A 72 3.59 -0.32 4.56
N ALA A 73 3.02 -0.98 5.57
CA ALA A 73 1.58 -1.25 5.64
C ALA A 73 0.76 0.05 5.81
N GLU A 74 1.22 0.98 6.65
CA GLU A 74 0.61 2.30 6.83
C GLU A 74 0.67 3.12 5.53
N TYR A 75 1.82 3.12 4.84
CA TYR A 75 1.96 3.75 3.52
C TYR A 75 0.91 3.23 2.55
N VAL A 76 0.73 1.90 2.46
CA VAL A 76 -0.26 1.27 1.57
C VAL A 76 -1.67 1.71 1.95
N GLY A 77 -1.97 1.76 3.26
CA GLY A 77 -3.25 2.20 3.77
C GLY A 77 -3.55 3.67 3.44
N VAL A 78 -2.60 4.57 3.63
CA VAL A 78 -2.74 5.99 3.30
C VAL A 78 -2.89 6.17 1.78
N ALA A 79 -2.09 5.45 0.98
CA ALA A 79 -2.19 5.46 -0.48
C ALA A 79 -3.57 5.00 -1.01
N SER A 80 -4.31 4.21 -0.23
CA SER A 80 -5.61 3.68 -0.62
C SER A 80 -6.74 4.72 -0.69
N PHE A 81 -6.56 5.89 -0.05
CA PHE A 81 -7.53 6.99 -0.08
C PHE A 81 -7.44 7.84 -1.35
N ARG A 82 -6.40 7.65 -2.17
CA ARG A 82 -6.23 8.41 -3.42
C ARG A 82 -7.30 8.03 -4.44
N ASN A 83 -7.72 9.02 -5.23
CA ASN A 83 -8.67 8.81 -6.31
C ASN A 83 -7.93 8.33 -7.59
N PRO A 84 -8.12 7.08 -8.04
CA PRO A 84 -7.45 6.58 -9.24
C PRO A 84 -7.87 7.31 -10.51
N TYR A 85 -9.11 7.83 -10.59
CA TYR A 85 -9.58 8.58 -11.75
C TYR A 85 -8.89 9.94 -11.86
N GLU A 86 -8.62 10.58 -10.72
CA GLU A 86 -7.89 11.84 -10.67
C GLU A 86 -6.44 11.63 -11.09
N TYR A 87 -5.77 10.61 -10.54
CA TYR A 87 -4.42 10.23 -10.95
C TYR A 87 -4.31 9.98 -12.46
N VAL A 88 -5.29 9.31 -13.08
CA VAL A 88 -5.25 9.06 -14.54
C VAL A 88 -5.20 10.38 -15.33
N LYS A 89 -5.91 11.42 -14.87
CA LYS A 89 -5.98 12.74 -15.51
C LYS A 89 -4.76 13.61 -15.21
N THR A 90 -4.35 13.69 -13.95
CA THR A 90 -3.36 14.69 -13.48
C THR A 90 -1.96 14.12 -13.32
N LYS A 91 -1.84 12.79 -13.17
CA LYS A 91 -0.64 12.08 -12.71
C LYS A 91 -0.19 12.47 -11.30
N ASP A 92 -1.04 13.17 -10.54
CA ASP A 92 -0.75 13.53 -9.16
C ASP A 92 -0.73 12.28 -8.28
N THR A 93 0.45 11.99 -7.72
CA THR A 93 0.67 10.84 -6.84
C THR A 93 0.43 11.17 -5.36
N THR A 94 0.13 12.43 -5.04
CA THR A 94 -0.15 12.88 -3.67
C THR A 94 -1.59 12.60 -3.24
N LEU A 95 -1.87 12.81 -1.94
CA LEU A 95 -3.20 12.77 -1.36
C LEU A 95 -3.44 14.08 -0.60
N ASP A 96 -4.50 14.83 -0.92
CA ASP A 96 -4.86 15.99 -0.09
C ASP A 96 -5.17 15.53 1.34
N LEU A 97 -4.57 16.19 2.34
CA LEU A 97 -4.64 15.78 3.74
C LEU A 97 -6.09 15.67 4.24
N ILE A 98 -6.99 16.52 3.72
CA ILE A 98 -8.42 16.54 4.05
C ILE A 98 -9.17 15.24 3.68
N PHE A 99 -8.64 14.44 2.74
CA PHE A 99 -9.25 13.16 2.33
C PHE A 99 -8.69 11.97 3.12
N CYS A 100 -7.64 12.18 3.92
CA CYS A 100 -7.04 11.11 4.71
C CYS A 100 -7.84 10.86 6.00
N GLN A 101 -8.26 9.61 6.21
CA GLN A 101 -8.95 9.20 7.44
C GLN A 101 -7.98 8.62 8.49
N VAL A 102 -6.68 8.68 8.22
CA VAL A 102 -5.62 8.22 9.13
C VAL A 102 -5.13 9.41 9.94
N SER A 103 -4.88 9.20 11.23
CA SER A 103 -4.33 10.25 12.10
C SER A 103 -3.00 10.79 11.56
N GLU A 104 -2.84 12.11 11.59
CA GLU A 104 -1.60 12.80 11.21
C GLU A 104 -0.38 12.30 12.00
N ASP A 105 -0.57 11.84 13.23
CA ASP A 105 0.47 11.23 14.06
C ASP A 105 1.10 9.99 13.41
N ILE A 106 0.30 9.20 12.67
CA ILE A 106 0.79 8.02 11.95
C ILE A 106 1.62 8.47 10.75
N ILE A 107 1.15 9.50 10.04
CA ILE A 107 1.81 10.01 8.83
C ILE A 107 3.15 10.64 9.18
N THR A 108 3.18 11.52 10.19
CA THR A 108 4.38 12.24 10.64
C THR A 108 5.44 11.34 11.27
N LYS A 109 5.05 10.19 11.83
CA LYS A 109 5.98 9.18 12.38
C LYS A 109 6.46 8.17 11.34
N ASN A 110 5.88 8.17 10.13
CA ASN A 110 6.21 7.23 9.08
C ASN A 110 7.21 7.84 8.10
N ARG A 111 8.42 7.27 8.03
CA ARG A 111 9.54 7.82 7.23
C ARG A 111 9.37 7.66 5.72
N LEU A 112 8.29 7.02 5.28
CA LEU A 112 7.92 6.84 3.88
C LEU A 112 6.88 7.85 3.41
N LEU A 113 6.33 8.64 4.33
CA LEU A 113 5.32 9.66 4.08
C LEU A 113 5.85 11.02 4.52
N ASP A 114 5.37 12.06 3.87
CA ASP A 114 5.69 13.45 4.22
C ASP A 114 4.47 14.33 4.01
N ILE A 115 4.28 15.36 4.83
CA ILE A 115 3.18 16.33 4.66
C ILE A 115 3.79 17.65 4.22
N ARG A 116 3.49 18.08 2.99
CA ARG A 116 3.94 19.36 2.43
C ARG A 116 2.81 20.00 1.67
N ASP A 117 2.59 21.29 1.90
CA ASP A 117 1.57 22.10 1.22
C ASP A 117 0.15 21.50 1.32
N GLY A 118 -0.21 20.96 2.48
CA GLY A 118 -1.52 20.35 2.73
C GLY A 118 -1.74 19.00 2.02
N LYS A 119 -0.68 18.42 1.46
CA LYS A 119 -0.70 17.15 0.74
C LYS A 119 0.23 16.14 1.38
N ILE A 120 -0.17 14.88 1.37
CA ILE A 120 0.64 13.74 1.76
C ILE A 120 1.40 13.27 0.53
N HIS A 121 2.72 13.24 0.66
CA HIS A 121 3.65 12.78 -0.36
C HIS A 121 4.16 11.39 -0.02
N PHE A 122 4.44 10.64 -1.07
CA PHE A 122 4.72 9.21 -1.01
C PHE A 122 6.13 8.96 -1.56
N LYS A 123 7.07 8.65 -0.66
CA LYS A 123 8.51 8.60 -0.99
C LYS A 123 8.87 7.75 -2.22
N TYR A 124 8.16 6.65 -2.46
CA TYR A 124 8.42 5.75 -3.58
C TYR A 124 7.64 6.11 -4.86
N GLU A 125 6.83 7.16 -4.83
CA GLU A 125 5.96 7.59 -5.95
C GLU A 125 6.23 9.03 -6.41
N GLU A 126 7.12 9.77 -5.74
CA GLU A 126 7.55 11.12 -6.12
C GLU A 126 8.53 11.18 -7.31
N THR A 127 9.07 10.04 -7.74
CA THR A 127 10.19 9.96 -8.70
C THR A 127 9.77 9.68 -10.15
N LEU A 128 8.54 10.00 -10.55
CA LEU A 128 8.02 9.79 -11.90
C LEU A 128 7.75 11.09 -12.65
#